data_AF-A0A8T3UJU5-F1
#
_entry.id   AF-A0A8T3UJU5-F1
#
_cell.length_a   1.000
_cell.length_b   1.000
_cell.length_c   1.000
_cell.angle_alpha   90.00
_cell.angle_beta   90.00
_cell.angle_gamma   90.00
#
_symmetry.space_group_name_H-M   'P 1'
#
loop_
_entity.id
_entity.type
_entity.pdbx_description
1 polymer ?
#
loop_
_entity_poly.entity_id
_entity_poly.type
_entity_poly.pdbx_seq_one_letter_code
_entity_poly.pdbx_strand_id
1 'polypeptide(L)'
;MNKLERQNFNYHSHTYRCKHASKTAMDKDYVDAAIRAGYTSMAFTDHVPLREELDFNENMRMALSSTNEYIESINKLKRDYSDKIDIKLGFEFEYTPFDEDIKHLIDLKNKTDIMIQGQHFVIDKSGDFVGLNIYTKKKPTDNDLDTYLSYLLLSMDRGIPDIIAHPDIFMVRRAEFGEKEEQITRLICKKAIETNIPLEINLGRMGSNYISELNGKKYSQQIKYPCKEFWEIVADESEASLKNGGLPVKVLFGKDCHDPRQYEYNEDFKIAIDIIGKDIIDRLYFVDDKFNFIKNFKKFDLEYIEKLVNFYGINVYRKEAYDILANAVILNDDEIDNECKDVAAEISGVFKNMDSILIKRIPDILINYFNKIKNNEYKFDVNNKLSNVTIGLLSLVYQNYILNELEKTKYLERIAKLPNVYEVNDDGDIVDDEEVEEITEEVKLPIKYKESFIKRFFNKIKSFFFSKAA
;
A
#
# COMPACT_ATOMS: atom_id res chain seq x y z
N MET A 1 9.78 -25.13 7.66
CA MET A 1 8.44 -24.56 7.41
C MET A 1 7.48 -25.71 7.16
N ASN A 2 6.25 -25.63 7.70
CA ASN A 2 5.21 -26.62 7.40
C ASN A 2 4.93 -26.62 5.90
N LYS A 3 4.90 -27.79 5.27
CA LYS A 3 4.55 -27.97 3.85
C LYS A 3 3.08 -27.56 3.68
N LEU A 4 2.83 -26.39 3.10
CA LEU A 4 1.49 -25.87 2.91
C LEU A 4 0.82 -26.63 1.76
N GLU A 5 0.01 -27.63 2.09
CA GLU A 5 -0.78 -28.37 1.10
C GLU A 5 -2.10 -27.65 0.76
N ARG A 6 -2.60 -26.83 1.68
CA ARG A 6 -3.87 -26.10 1.54
C ARG A 6 -3.97 -24.91 2.51
N GLN A 7 -4.67 -23.86 2.08
CA GLN A 7 -5.10 -22.72 2.88
C GLN A 7 -6.50 -22.94 3.48
N ASN A 8 -6.70 -22.59 4.76
CA ASN A 8 -7.98 -22.66 5.47
C ASN A 8 -8.72 -21.30 5.53
N PHE A 9 -8.29 -20.31 4.76
CA PHE A 9 -8.97 -19.03 4.55
C PHE A 9 -9.09 -18.74 3.06
N ASN A 10 -9.99 -17.86 2.64
CA ASN A 10 -10.07 -17.43 1.23
C ASN A 10 -10.59 -16.00 1.10
N TYR A 11 -9.75 -15.08 0.62
CA TYR A 11 -10.12 -13.68 0.52
C TYR A 11 -10.58 -13.24 -0.87
N HIS A 12 -10.88 -14.19 -1.76
CA HIS A 12 -11.31 -13.91 -3.13
C HIS A 12 -12.55 -14.72 -3.50
N SER A 13 -13.74 -14.10 -3.43
CA SER A 13 -15.02 -14.68 -3.83
C SER A 13 -15.98 -13.64 -4.37
N HIS A 14 -16.81 -14.07 -5.32
CA HIS A 14 -17.79 -13.24 -6.00
C HIS A 14 -19.21 -13.60 -5.58
N THR A 15 -20.15 -12.74 -5.97
CA THR A 15 -21.58 -12.98 -5.79
C THR A 15 -22.31 -12.93 -7.13
N TYR A 16 -23.58 -13.31 -7.16
CA TYR A 16 -24.41 -13.18 -8.36
C TYR A 16 -24.43 -11.75 -8.94
N ARG A 17 -24.07 -10.73 -8.15
CA ARG A 17 -24.04 -9.33 -8.56
C ARG A 17 -22.93 -9.02 -9.58
N CYS A 18 -21.87 -9.83 -9.71
CA CYS A 18 -20.95 -9.71 -10.85
C CYS A 18 -21.56 -10.15 -12.19
N LYS A 19 -22.75 -10.76 -12.17
CA LYS A 19 -23.50 -11.23 -13.35
C LYS A 19 -22.87 -12.40 -14.12
N HIS A 20 -21.69 -12.85 -13.73
CA HIS A 20 -21.03 -14.05 -14.28
C HIS A 20 -20.63 -15.11 -13.24
N ALA A 21 -20.98 -14.90 -11.97
CA ALA A 21 -21.07 -15.95 -10.97
C ALA A 21 -22.37 -16.76 -11.12
N SER A 22 -22.52 -17.80 -10.31
CA SER A 22 -23.70 -18.65 -10.26
C SER A 22 -24.96 -17.81 -10.01
N LYS A 23 -25.90 -17.85 -10.97
CA LYS A 23 -27.17 -17.12 -10.89
C LYS A 23 -28.19 -17.79 -9.97
N THR A 24 -27.89 -18.98 -9.46
CA THR A 24 -28.78 -19.78 -8.61
C THR A 24 -28.28 -19.90 -7.17
N ALA A 25 -27.10 -19.35 -6.86
CA ALA A 25 -26.53 -19.35 -5.52
C ALA A 25 -26.73 -17.99 -4.85
N MET A 26 -27.16 -18.01 -3.60
CA MET A 26 -27.25 -16.85 -2.74
C MET A 26 -25.93 -16.66 -1.98
N ASP A 27 -25.68 -15.45 -1.46
CA ASP A 27 -24.48 -15.13 -0.68
C ASP A 27 -24.25 -16.14 0.48
N LYS A 28 -25.33 -16.58 1.14
CA LYS A 28 -25.29 -17.60 2.21
C LYS A 28 -24.74 -18.95 1.76
N ASP A 29 -24.99 -19.36 0.51
CA ASP A 29 -24.55 -20.67 0.00
C ASP A 29 -23.03 -20.76 -0.08
N TYR A 30 -22.36 -19.64 -0.39
CA TYR A 30 -20.90 -19.54 -0.35
C TYR A 30 -20.37 -19.69 1.08
N VAL A 31 -21.01 -19.03 2.05
CA VAL A 31 -20.63 -19.14 3.47
C VAL A 31 -20.77 -20.57 3.97
N ASP A 32 -21.91 -21.21 3.69
CA ASP A 32 -22.14 -22.59 4.11
C ASP A 32 -21.16 -23.56 3.44
N ALA A 33 -20.81 -23.35 2.16
CA ALA A 33 -19.80 -24.15 1.46
C ALA A 33 -18.40 -23.96 2.04
N ALA A 34 -18.01 -22.72 2.36
CA ALA A 34 -16.75 -22.42 3.01
C ALA A 34 -16.64 -23.13 4.37
N ILE A 35 -17.68 -23.06 5.20
CA ILE A 35 -17.73 -23.77 6.49
C ILE A 35 -17.63 -25.28 6.32
N ARG A 36 -18.40 -25.88 5.41
CA ARG A 36 -18.34 -27.33 5.13
C ARG A 36 -16.96 -27.77 4.68
N ALA A 37 -16.28 -26.95 3.88
CA ALA A 37 -14.92 -27.20 3.42
C ALA A 37 -13.86 -26.95 4.50
N GLY A 38 -14.22 -26.39 5.67
CA GLY A 38 -13.31 -26.16 6.80
C GLY A 38 -12.58 -24.82 6.78
N TYR A 39 -13.11 -23.81 6.08
CA TYR A 39 -12.57 -22.47 6.10
C TYR A 39 -12.90 -21.74 7.41
N THR A 40 -11.89 -21.11 8.02
CA THR A 40 -12.02 -20.31 9.25
C THR A 40 -12.25 -18.83 8.97
N SER A 41 -11.84 -18.36 7.79
CA SER A 41 -12.05 -16.98 7.34
C SER A 41 -12.31 -16.93 5.84
N MET A 42 -13.16 -15.99 5.42
CA MET A 42 -13.43 -15.73 4.00
C MET A 42 -13.68 -14.25 3.73
N ALA A 43 -13.51 -13.81 2.48
CA ALA A 43 -14.01 -12.52 2.02
C ALA A 43 -14.93 -12.69 0.82
N PHE A 44 -15.96 -11.84 0.79
CA PHE A 44 -16.61 -11.47 -0.47
C PHE A 44 -15.90 -10.23 -0.99
N THR A 45 -15.34 -10.34 -2.18
CA THR A 45 -14.60 -9.29 -2.89
C THR A 45 -15.15 -9.22 -4.30
N ASP A 46 -16.44 -8.91 -4.39
CA ASP A 46 -17.10 -8.87 -5.69
C ASP A 46 -16.55 -7.73 -6.55
N HIS A 47 -16.74 -7.77 -7.87
CA HIS A 47 -16.18 -6.72 -8.73
C HIS A 47 -16.76 -5.36 -8.38
N VAL A 48 -15.88 -4.38 -8.23
CA VAL A 48 -16.24 -2.99 -7.94
C VAL A 48 -17.18 -2.45 -9.03
N PRO A 49 -18.27 -1.76 -8.67
CA PRO A 49 -19.04 -1.02 -9.67
C PRO A 49 -18.16 0.09 -10.25
N LEU A 50 -18.25 0.30 -11.57
CA LEU A 50 -17.58 1.40 -12.26
C LEU A 50 -18.59 2.47 -12.64
N ARG A 51 -18.10 3.69 -12.91
CA ARG A 51 -18.89 4.72 -13.60
C ARG A 51 -19.29 4.24 -14.98
N GLU A 52 -20.43 4.73 -15.48
CA GLU A 52 -21.03 4.23 -16.72
C GLU A 52 -20.08 4.33 -17.92
N GLU A 53 -19.20 5.34 -17.99
CA GLU A 53 -18.27 5.48 -19.12
C GLU A 53 -17.12 4.45 -19.08
N LEU A 54 -16.89 3.79 -17.94
CA LEU A 54 -15.87 2.75 -17.79
C LEU A 54 -16.44 1.33 -17.73
N ASP A 55 -17.75 1.18 -17.53
CA ASP A 55 -18.40 -0.13 -17.57
C ASP A 55 -18.69 -0.57 -19.01
N PHE A 56 -17.64 -1.00 -19.70
CA PHE A 56 -17.72 -1.44 -21.10
C PHE A 56 -18.34 -2.84 -21.27
N ASN A 57 -18.63 -3.57 -20.19
CA ASN A 57 -19.18 -4.91 -20.25
C ASN A 57 -20.28 -5.13 -19.21
N GLU A 58 -21.52 -5.04 -19.67
CA GLU A 58 -22.74 -5.15 -18.87
C GLU A 58 -22.87 -6.44 -18.05
N ASN A 59 -22.09 -7.50 -18.33
CA ASN A 59 -22.14 -8.80 -17.66
C ASN A 59 -20.97 -9.06 -16.70
N MET A 60 -20.22 -8.02 -16.31
CA MET A 60 -19.00 -8.19 -15.50
C MET A 60 -19.11 -7.75 -14.05
N ARG A 61 -19.99 -6.81 -13.73
CA ARG A 61 -20.00 -6.19 -12.40
C ARG A 61 -21.38 -5.73 -11.98
N MET A 62 -21.51 -5.46 -10.69
CA MET A 62 -22.71 -4.87 -10.13
C MET A 62 -22.87 -3.42 -10.59
N ALA A 63 -24.10 -2.92 -10.64
CA ALA A 63 -24.34 -1.51 -10.89
C ALA A 63 -24.03 -0.69 -9.62
N LEU A 64 -23.65 0.59 -9.79
CA LEU A 64 -23.39 1.51 -8.67
C LEU A 64 -24.56 1.56 -7.67
N SER A 65 -25.81 1.46 -8.14
CA SER A 65 -27.01 1.44 -7.29
C SER A 65 -27.14 0.21 -6.40
N SER A 66 -26.44 -0.89 -6.72
CA SER A 66 -26.46 -2.15 -5.95
C SER A 66 -25.43 -2.19 -4.82
N THR A 67 -24.52 -1.20 -4.75
CA THR A 67 -23.41 -1.16 -3.79
C THR A 67 -23.89 -1.26 -2.34
N ASN A 68 -24.89 -0.46 -1.96
CA ASN A 68 -25.38 -0.44 -0.58
C ASN A 68 -26.07 -1.75 -0.19
N GLU A 69 -26.86 -2.33 -1.10
CA GLU A 69 -27.51 -3.61 -0.86
C GLU A 69 -26.48 -4.74 -0.69
N TYR A 70 -25.43 -4.78 -1.52
CA TYR A 70 -24.32 -5.71 -1.37
C TYR A 70 -23.66 -5.59 0.01
N ILE A 71 -23.27 -4.36 0.38
CA ILE A 71 -22.64 -4.07 1.68
C ILE A 71 -23.54 -4.52 2.84
N GLU A 72 -24.85 -4.25 2.77
CA GLU A 72 -25.81 -4.64 3.79
C GLU A 72 -25.98 -6.17 3.87
N SER A 73 -26.08 -6.85 2.73
CA SER A 73 -26.21 -8.31 2.65
C SER A 73 -25.01 -9.01 3.31
N ILE A 74 -23.79 -8.65 2.91
CA ILE A 74 -22.59 -9.27 3.46
C ILE A 74 -22.41 -8.92 4.94
N ASN A 75 -22.66 -7.67 5.35
CA ASN A 75 -22.62 -7.31 6.77
C ASN A 75 -23.66 -8.06 7.61
N LYS A 76 -24.81 -8.42 7.04
CA LYS A 76 -25.77 -9.30 7.72
C LYS A 76 -25.18 -10.69 7.94
N LEU A 77 -24.58 -11.29 6.91
CA LEU A 77 -23.93 -12.60 7.02
C LEU A 77 -22.79 -12.58 8.05
N LYS A 78 -21.97 -11.52 8.05
CA LYS A 78 -20.92 -11.31 9.06
C LYS A 78 -21.46 -11.42 10.49
N ARG A 79 -22.62 -10.82 10.77
CA ARG A 79 -23.27 -10.89 12.09
C ARG A 79 -23.84 -12.27 12.36
N ASP A 80 -24.61 -12.81 11.41
CA ASP A 80 -25.33 -14.09 11.54
C ASP A 80 -24.40 -15.30 11.71
N TYR A 81 -23.16 -15.21 11.23
CA TYR A 81 -22.16 -16.30 11.22
C TYR A 81 -20.92 -16.02 12.08
N SER A 82 -20.94 -14.96 12.89
CA SER A 82 -19.78 -14.51 13.69
C SER A 82 -19.22 -15.55 14.66
N ASP A 83 -20.00 -16.56 15.04
CA ASP A 83 -19.61 -17.69 15.88
C ASP A 83 -18.99 -18.87 15.11
N LYS A 84 -19.01 -18.84 13.77
CA LYS A 84 -18.65 -19.98 12.89
C LYS A 84 -17.50 -19.69 11.95
N ILE A 85 -17.45 -18.51 11.36
CA ILE A 85 -16.45 -18.13 10.35
C ILE A 85 -16.27 -16.61 10.35
N ASP A 86 -15.02 -16.16 10.23
CA ASP A 86 -14.72 -14.74 10.03
C ASP A 86 -15.04 -14.35 8.58
N ILE A 87 -16.02 -13.48 8.38
CA ILE A 87 -16.42 -13.01 7.05
C ILE A 87 -15.95 -11.57 6.88
N LYS A 88 -15.27 -11.28 5.78
CA LYS A 88 -14.86 -9.94 5.37
C LYS A 88 -15.70 -9.47 4.19
N LEU A 89 -16.11 -8.22 4.24
CA LEU A 89 -16.73 -7.49 3.14
C LEU A 89 -15.63 -6.71 2.42
N GLY A 90 -15.63 -6.76 1.10
CA GLY A 90 -14.65 -6.09 0.27
C GLY A 90 -15.06 -5.98 -1.18
N PHE A 91 -14.13 -5.51 -2.01
CA PHE A 91 -14.27 -5.49 -3.45
C PHE A 91 -12.98 -5.95 -4.13
N GLU A 92 -13.13 -6.61 -5.26
CA GLU A 92 -12.06 -6.70 -6.25
C GLU A 92 -12.18 -5.51 -7.21
N PHE A 93 -11.12 -4.70 -7.30
CA PHE A 93 -11.14 -3.49 -8.10
C PHE A 93 -10.08 -3.48 -9.20
N GLU A 94 -10.42 -2.84 -10.31
CA GLU A 94 -9.46 -2.30 -11.27
C GLU A 94 -9.10 -0.86 -10.90
N TYR A 95 -7.83 -0.52 -11.03
CA TYR A 95 -7.36 0.85 -10.85
C TYR A 95 -7.36 1.60 -12.19
N THR A 96 -7.78 2.86 -12.14
CA THR A 96 -7.63 3.85 -13.20
C THR A 96 -7.07 5.14 -12.58
N PRO A 97 -6.22 5.89 -13.30
CA PRO A 97 -5.56 7.07 -12.76
C PRO A 97 -6.46 8.33 -12.83
N PHE A 98 -7.78 8.17 -12.78
CA PHE A 98 -8.73 9.29 -12.78
C PHE A 98 -9.14 9.63 -11.34
N ASP A 99 -9.13 10.91 -10.99
CA ASP A 99 -9.34 11.37 -9.61
C ASP A 99 -10.68 10.90 -9.02
N GLU A 100 -11.74 10.85 -9.83
CA GLU A 100 -13.06 10.40 -9.40
C GLU A 100 -13.08 8.91 -9.05
N ASP A 101 -12.42 8.07 -9.86
CA ASP A 101 -12.31 6.64 -9.62
C ASP A 101 -11.46 6.38 -8.37
N ILE A 102 -10.35 7.10 -8.21
CA ILE A 102 -9.51 7.02 -7.00
C ILE A 102 -10.31 7.40 -5.75
N LYS A 103 -11.08 8.50 -5.80
CA LYS A 103 -11.96 8.90 -4.68
C LYS A 103 -13.00 7.84 -4.37
N HIS A 104 -13.60 7.24 -5.39
CA HIS A 104 -14.56 6.16 -5.21
C HIS A 104 -13.93 4.94 -4.53
N LEU A 105 -12.75 4.51 -4.97
CA LEU A 105 -12.02 3.39 -4.34
C LEU A 105 -11.65 3.69 -2.88
N ILE A 106 -11.25 4.91 -2.56
CA ILE A 106 -10.95 5.33 -1.17
C ILE A 106 -12.23 5.31 -0.31
N ASP A 107 -13.35 5.81 -0.84
CA ASP A 107 -14.64 5.77 -0.14
C ASP A 107 -15.10 4.32 0.15
N LEU A 108 -14.94 3.41 -0.82
CA LEU A 108 -15.23 1.99 -0.62
C LEU A 108 -14.28 1.35 0.38
N LYS A 109 -12.97 1.64 0.32
CA LYS A 109 -11.99 1.14 1.30
C LYS A 109 -12.38 1.54 2.72
N ASN A 110 -12.86 2.76 2.92
CA ASN A 110 -13.32 3.25 4.23
C ASN A 110 -14.60 2.56 4.75
N LYS A 111 -15.36 1.90 3.87
CA LYS A 111 -16.63 1.22 4.18
C LYS A 111 -16.50 -0.30 4.24
N THR A 112 -15.34 -0.86 3.91
CA THR A 112 -15.11 -2.29 3.76
C THR A 112 -13.96 -2.77 4.64
N ASP A 113 -13.84 -4.10 4.80
CA ASP A 113 -12.77 -4.70 5.60
C ASP A 113 -11.51 -4.96 4.80
N ILE A 114 -11.65 -5.18 3.49
CA ILE A 114 -10.58 -5.60 2.58
C ILE A 114 -10.84 -5.10 1.15
N MET A 115 -9.80 -4.67 0.45
CA MET A 115 -9.82 -4.32 -0.97
C MET A 115 -8.76 -5.14 -1.70
N ILE A 116 -9.11 -5.85 -2.77
CA ILE A 116 -8.12 -6.60 -3.56
C ILE A 116 -8.06 -6.02 -4.97
N GLN A 117 -6.87 -5.92 -5.55
CA GLN A 117 -6.72 -5.39 -6.91
C GLN A 117 -6.55 -6.52 -7.91
N GLY A 118 -7.59 -6.75 -8.71
CA GLY A 118 -7.55 -7.61 -9.87
C GLY A 118 -7.57 -6.79 -11.14
N GLN A 119 -6.41 -6.47 -11.69
CA GLN A 119 -6.33 -5.56 -12.83
C GLN A 119 -6.61 -6.31 -14.14
N HIS A 120 -7.86 -6.29 -14.58
CA HIS A 120 -8.35 -7.04 -15.75
C HIS A 120 -8.13 -6.36 -17.10
N PHE A 121 -8.02 -5.03 -17.10
CA PHE A 121 -7.85 -4.22 -18.30
C PHE A 121 -6.94 -3.03 -18.02
N VAL A 122 -6.46 -2.40 -19.08
CA VAL A 122 -5.82 -1.08 -19.04
C VAL A 122 -6.46 -0.18 -20.08
N ILE A 123 -6.26 1.12 -19.94
CA ILE A 123 -6.65 2.11 -20.95
C ILE A 123 -5.37 2.50 -21.69
N ASP A 124 -5.33 2.29 -23.00
CA ASP A 124 -4.17 2.64 -23.80
C ASP A 124 -4.08 4.16 -24.05
N LYS A 125 -3.01 4.59 -24.74
CA LYS A 125 -2.77 6.02 -25.04
C LYS A 125 -3.86 6.67 -25.90
N SER A 126 -4.64 5.87 -26.62
CA SER A 126 -5.76 6.34 -27.46
C SER A 126 -7.08 6.41 -26.69
N GLY A 127 -7.10 5.94 -25.44
CA GLY A 127 -8.30 5.87 -24.61
C GLY A 127 -9.08 4.55 -24.79
N ASP A 128 -8.53 3.57 -25.52
CA ASP A 128 -9.21 2.30 -25.76
C ASP A 128 -8.93 1.29 -24.65
N PHE A 129 -9.94 0.47 -24.33
CA PHE A 129 -9.82 -0.62 -23.37
C PHE A 129 -9.04 -1.80 -23.93
N VAL A 130 -7.96 -2.18 -23.25
CA VAL A 130 -7.15 -3.36 -23.53
C VAL A 130 -7.33 -4.37 -22.40
N GLY A 131 -8.04 -5.46 -22.69
CA GLY A 131 -8.23 -6.57 -21.76
C GLY A 131 -6.98 -7.41 -21.63
N LEU A 132 -6.51 -7.54 -20.39
CA LEU A 132 -5.42 -8.44 -20.00
C LEU A 132 -5.92 -9.88 -19.85
N ASN A 133 -7.23 -10.05 -19.70
CA ASN A 133 -7.93 -11.32 -19.82
C ASN A 133 -8.73 -11.42 -21.14
N ILE A 134 -9.53 -12.47 -21.27
CA ILE A 134 -10.26 -12.83 -22.49
C ILE A 134 -11.45 -11.92 -22.83
N TYR A 135 -11.72 -10.86 -22.06
CA TYR A 135 -12.93 -10.03 -22.27
C TYR A 135 -12.81 -9.03 -23.43
N THR A 136 -11.63 -8.84 -24.02
CA THR A 136 -11.46 -8.02 -25.23
C THR A 136 -10.75 -8.74 -26.37
N LYS A 137 -10.96 -8.25 -27.60
CA LYS A 137 -10.36 -8.84 -28.82
C LYS A 137 -8.89 -8.48 -29.01
N LYS A 138 -8.43 -7.32 -28.52
CA LYS A 138 -7.07 -6.78 -28.74
C LYS A 138 -6.05 -7.35 -27.76
N LYS A 139 -5.03 -8.09 -28.22
CA LYS A 139 -3.97 -8.65 -27.35
C LYS A 139 -3.13 -7.51 -26.74
N PRO A 140 -2.67 -7.63 -25.48
CA PRO A 140 -1.85 -6.61 -24.85
C PRO A 140 -0.45 -6.56 -25.48
N THR A 141 -0.04 -5.35 -25.82
CA THR A 141 1.33 -4.99 -26.22
C THR A 141 2.20 -4.76 -24.99
N ASP A 142 3.50 -4.63 -25.19
CA ASP A 142 4.45 -4.30 -24.12
C ASP A 142 4.15 -2.96 -23.43
N ASN A 143 3.62 -1.98 -24.18
CA ASN A 143 3.17 -0.70 -23.61
C ASN A 143 1.92 -0.88 -22.73
N ASP A 144 1.04 -1.82 -23.07
CA ASP A 144 -0.15 -2.11 -22.25
C ASP A 144 0.27 -2.78 -20.93
N LEU A 145 1.34 -3.59 -20.96
CA LEU A 145 1.93 -4.14 -19.74
C LEU A 145 2.64 -3.07 -18.89
N ASP A 146 3.27 -2.06 -19.50
CA ASP A 146 3.82 -0.92 -18.76
C ASP A 146 2.72 -0.11 -18.05
N THR A 147 1.56 0.04 -18.69
CA THR A 147 0.37 0.65 -18.08
C THR A 147 -0.19 -0.21 -16.95
N TYR A 148 -0.27 -1.53 -17.15
CA TYR A 148 -0.69 -2.49 -16.11
C TYR A 148 0.19 -2.37 -14.87
N LEU A 149 1.52 -2.41 -15.07
CA LEU A 149 2.48 -2.23 -13.99
C LEU A 149 2.25 -0.88 -13.31
N SER A 150 2.13 0.21 -14.07
CA SER A 150 1.91 1.55 -13.51
C SER A 150 0.65 1.60 -12.64
N TYR A 151 -0.43 0.94 -13.04
CA TYR A 151 -1.68 0.90 -12.28
C TYR A 151 -1.53 0.12 -10.97
N LEU A 152 -0.82 -1.01 -10.97
CA LEU A 152 -0.49 -1.74 -9.74
C LEU A 152 0.41 -0.90 -8.82
N LEU A 153 1.46 -0.29 -9.35
CA LEU A 153 2.40 0.50 -8.53
C LEU A 153 1.71 1.71 -7.89
N LEU A 154 0.91 2.45 -8.65
CA LEU A 154 0.24 3.67 -8.19
C LEU A 154 -0.85 3.43 -7.14
N SER A 155 -1.57 2.31 -7.23
CA SER A 155 -2.57 1.92 -6.24
C SER A 155 -1.91 1.40 -4.94
N MET A 156 -0.83 0.61 -5.07
CA MET A 156 -0.04 0.13 -3.93
C MET A 156 0.59 1.31 -3.17
N ASP A 157 1.15 2.30 -3.87
CA ASP A 157 1.69 3.54 -3.28
C ASP A 157 0.62 4.38 -2.56
N ARG A 158 -0.65 4.20 -2.90
CA ARG A 158 -1.80 4.85 -2.24
C ARG A 158 -2.37 4.01 -1.10
N GLY A 159 -1.88 2.79 -0.89
CA GLY A 159 -2.44 1.87 0.11
C GLY A 159 -3.86 1.43 -0.16
N ILE A 160 -4.32 1.48 -1.42
CA ILE A 160 -5.69 1.08 -1.74
C ILE A 160 -5.84 -0.45 -1.59
N PRO A 161 -5.01 -1.29 -2.23
CA PRO A 161 -5.16 -2.73 -2.11
C PRO A 161 -4.56 -3.25 -0.80
N ASP A 162 -5.22 -4.28 -0.27
CA ASP A 162 -4.75 -5.17 0.77
C ASP A 162 -4.13 -6.45 0.18
N ILE A 163 -4.50 -6.83 -1.05
CA ILE A 163 -3.96 -7.97 -1.83
C ILE A 163 -3.88 -7.56 -3.30
N ILE A 164 -2.84 -7.98 -4.02
CA ILE A 164 -2.85 -7.97 -5.49
C ILE A 164 -3.34 -9.35 -5.98
N ALA A 165 -4.55 -9.38 -6.52
CA ALA A 165 -5.17 -10.59 -7.06
C ALA A 165 -4.53 -10.94 -8.42
N HIS A 166 -4.24 -12.23 -8.64
CA HIS A 166 -3.66 -12.79 -9.88
C HIS A 166 -2.71 -11.82 -10.62
N PRO A 167 -1.57 -11.43 -10.03
CA PRO A 167 -0.65 -10.46 -10.63
C PRO A 167 0.03 -10.98 -11.93
N ASP A 168 -0.13 -12.26 -12.25
CA ASP A 168 0.33 -12.90 -13.48
C ASP A 168 -0.79 -13.06 -14.53
N ILE A 169 -1.98 -12.47 -14.31
CA ILE A 169 -3.12 -12.56 -15.24
C ILE A 169 -2.80 -12.07 -16.65
N PHE A 170 -1.83 -11.15 -16.80
CA PHE A 170 -1.40 -10.69 -18.12
C PHE A 170 -0.91 -11.85 -19.01
N MET A 171 -0.44 -12.95 -18.42
CA MET A 171 0.01 -14.15 -19.14
C MET A 171 -1.10 -14.85 -19.90
N VAL A 172 -2.39 -14.62 -19.58
CA VAL A 172 -3.53 -15.18 -20.32
C VAL A 172 -3.44 -14.90 -21.82
N ARG A 173 -2.90 -13.74 -22.19
CA ARG A 173 -2.88 -13.27 -23.58
C ARG A 173 -1.48 -13.04 -24.15
N ARG A 174 -0.45 -13.37 -23.38
CA ARG A 174 0.93 -13.46 -23.85
C ARG A 174 1.20 -14.83 -24.44
N ALA A 175 2.05 -14.86 -25.46
CA ALA A 175 2.43 -16.12 -26.10
C ALA A 175 3.43 -16.88 -25.21
N GLU A 176 4.42 -16.16 -24.71
CA GLU A 176 5.59 -16.66 -23.99
C GLU A 176 5.92 -15.70 -22.84
N PHE A 177 6.70 -16.20 -21.87
CA PHE A 177 7.27 -15.40 -20.79
C PHE A 177 8.69 -14.98 -21.22
N GLY A 178 8.88 -13.69 -21.53
CA GLY A 178 10.15 -13.14 -22.01
C GLY A 178 10.68 -12.01 -21.13
N GLU A 179 11.58 -11.20 -21.69
CA GLU A 179 12.27 -10.12 -20.95
C GLU A 179 11.30 -9.09 -20.35
N LYS A 180 10.20 -8.78 -21.06
CA LYS A 180 9.22 -7.80 -20.58
C LYS A 180 8.42 -8.32 -19.39
N GLU A 181 7.98 -9.59 -19.45
CA GLU A 181 7.26 -10.25 -18.36
C GLU A 181 8.14 -10.39 -17.13
N GLU A 182 9.41 -10.76 -17.31
CA GLU A 182 10.40 -10.79 -16.22
C GLU A 182 10.55 -9.41 -15.57
N GLN A 183 10.78 -8.37 -16.39
CA GLN A 183 10.96 -7.00 -15.89
C GLN A 183 9.78 -6.54 -15.04
N ILE A 184 8.55 -6.76 -15.52
CA ILE A 184 7.33 -6.36 -14.82
C ILE A 184 7.16 -7.16 -13.53
N THR A 185 7.40 -8.48 -13.58
CA THR A 185 7.32 -9.35 -12.40
C THR A 185 8.26 -8.88 -11.29
N ARG A 186 9.52 -8.56 -11.62
CA ARG A 186 10.50 -8.04 -10.64
C ARG A 186 10.06 -6.69 -10.06
N LEU A 187 9.48 -5.80 -10.86
CA LEU A 187 9.00 -4.50 -10.38
C LEU A 187 7.77 -4.63 -9.47
N ILE A 188 6.86 -5.56 -9.77
CA ILE A 188 5.74 -5.92 -8.88
C ILE A 188 6.29 -6.46 -7.55
N CYS A 189 7.25 -7.39 -7.57
CA CYS A 189 7.85 -7.96 -6.37
C CYS A 189 8.49 -6.88 -5.48
N LYS A 190 9.27 -5.98 -6.07
CA LYS A 190 9.89 -4.85 -5.35
C LYS A 190 8.85 -3.97 -4.66
N LYS A 191 7.76 -3.65 -5.36
CA LYS A 191 6.67 -2.84 -4.78
C LYS A 191 5.90 -3.60 -3.70
N ALA A 192 5.65 -4.90 -3.89
CA ALA A 192 5.01 -5.75 -2.90
C ALA A 192 5.82 -5.83 -1.60
N ILE A 193 7.15 -5.91 -1.68
CA ILE A 193 8.06 -5.83 -0.53
C ILE A 193 7.97 -4.45 0.13
N GLU A 194 8.07 -3.38 -0.66
CA GLU A 194 8.07 -2.01 -0.16
C GLU A 194 6.78 -1.64 0.59
N THR A 195 5.64 -2.01 0.00
CA THR A 195 4.30 -1.71 0.52
C THR A 195 3.79 -2.80 1.46
N ASN A 196 4.50 -3.92 1.55
CA ASN A 196 4.17 -5.07 2.38
C ASN A 196 2.79 -5.67 2.06
N ILE A 197 2.40 -5.62 0.77
CA ILE A 197 1.15 -6.14 0.23
C ILE A 197 1.40 -7.52 -0.40
N PRO A 198 0.63 -8.57 -0.02
CA PRO A 198 0.78 -9.90 -0.57
C PRO A 198 0.29 -10.02 -2.02
N LEU A 199 0.88 -10.98 -2.73
CA LEU A 199 0.49 -11.42 -4.07
C LEU A 199 -0.32 -12.71 -3.99
N GLU A 200 -1.40 -12.79 -4.77
CA GLU A 200 -2.29 -13.96 -4.79
C GLU A 200 -1.91 -14.97 -5.88
N ILE A 201 -1.65 -16.22 -5.51
CA ILE A 201 -1.73 -17.37 -6.41
C ILE A 201 -3.21 -17.69 -6.60
N ASN A 202 -3.75 -17.32 -7.76
CA ASN A 202 -5.17 -17.46 -8.04
C ASN A 202 -5.52 -18.85 -8.61
N LEU A 203 -6.58 -19.45 -8.08
CA LEU A 203 -7.06 -20.79 -8.41
C LEU A 203 -8.35 -20.77 -9.27
N GLY A 204 -8.85 -19.58 -9.63
CA GLY A 204 -10.15 -19.36 -10.24
C GLY A 204 -10.38 -20.12 -11.54
N ARG A 205 -9.36 -20.24 -12.40
CA ARG A 205 -9.48 -21.02 -13.64
C ARG A 205 -9.61 -22.51 -13.38
N MET A 206 -8.87 -23.05 -12.43
CA MET A 206 -8.97 -24.46 -12.04
C MET A 206 -10.37 -24.78 -11.51
N GLY A 207 -10.89 -23.92 -10.61
CA GLY A 207 -12.25 -24.04 -10.10
C GLY A 207 -13.31 -23.89 -11.20
N SER A 208 -13.17 -22.91 -12.10
CA SER A 208 -14.10 -22.70 -13.22
C SER A 208 -14.16 -23.90 -14.18
N ASN A 209 -13.03 -24.56 -14.41
CA ASN A 209 -12.95 -25.76 -15.24
C ASN A 209 -13.70 -26.92 -14.58
N TYR A 210 -13.49 -27.13 -13.29
CA TYR A 210 -14.23 -28.12 -12.50
C TYR A 210 -15.75 -27.88 -12.57
N ILE A 211 -16.20 -26.64 -12.38
CA ILE A 211 -17.64 -26.31 -12.51
C ILE A 211 -18.16 -26.57 -13.93
N SER A 212 -17.38 -26.27 -14.96
CA SER A 212 -17.76 -26.53 -16.34
C SER A 212 -17.94 -28.03 -16.62
N GLU A 213 -17.01 -28.85 -16.11
CA GLU A 213 -17.07 -30.30 -16.21
C GLU A 213 -18.29 -30.89 -15.48
N LEU A 214 -18.55 -30.46 -14.24
CA LEU A 214 -19.75 -30.86 -13.50
C LEU A 214 -21.06 -30.53 -14.23
N ASN A 215 -21.07 -29.44 -14.98
CA ASN A 215 -22.22 -29.00 -15.77
C ASN A 215 -22.27 -29.66 -17.17
N GLY A 216 -21.44 -30.67 -17.44
CA GLY A 216 -21.41 -31.40 -18.71
C GLY A 216 -20.88 -30.58 -19.90
N LYS A 217 -20.20 -29.46 -19.65
CA LYS A 217 -19.61 -28.62 -20.69
C LYS A 217 -18.17 -29.07 -20.96
N LYS A 218 -17.78 -29.08 -22.23
CA LYS A 218 -16.38 -29.32 -22.60
C LYS A 218 -15.49 -28.19 -22.10
N TYR A 219 -14.36 -28.58 -21.54
CA TYR A 219 -13.26 -27.70 -21.19
C TYR A 219 -12.81 -26.87 -22.40
N SER A 220 -12.63 -25.56 -22.23
CA SER A 220 -12.38 -24.63 -23.34
C SER A 220 -11.20 -23.68 -23.14
N GLN A 221 -10.50 -23.72 -22.00
CA GLN A 221 -9.54 -22.65 -21.67
C GLN A 221 -8.22 -23.18 -21.12
N GLN A 222 -7.12 -22.94 -21.83
CA GLN A 222 -5.78 -23.23 -21.32
C GLN A 222 -5.51 -22.43 -20.03
N ILE A 223 -5.04 -23.09 -18.98
CA ILE A 223 -4.58 -22.43 -17.75
C ILE A 223 -3.23 -21.77 -18.06
N LYS A 224 -3.20 -20.44 -18.01
CA LYS A 224 -2.02 -19.59 -18.25
C LYS A 224 -1.56 -18.84 -16.99
N TYR A 225 -2.40 -18.81 -15.96
CA TYR A 225 -2.09 -18.35 -14.62
C TYR A 225 -2.67 -19.38 -13.61
N PRO A 226 -1.93 -19.79 -12.58
CA PRO A 226 -0.62 -19.26 -12.22
C PRO A 226 0.49 -19.62 -13.23
N CYS A 227 1.45 -18.72 -13.45
CA CYS A 227 2.56 -18.90 -14.39
C CYS A 227 3.84 -19.29 -13.64
N LYS A 228 4.43 -20.43 -13.96
CA LYS A 228 5.63 -20.95 -13.26
C LYS A 228 6.74 -19.90 -13.16
N GLU A 229 7.12 -19.31 -14.29
CA GLU A 229 8.21 -18.36 -14.41
C GLU A 229 7.98 -17.10 -13.55
N PHE A 230 6.72 -16.65 -13.44
CA PHE A 230 6.36 -15.53 -12.56
C PHE A 230 6.66 -15.88 -11.10
N TRP A 231 6.19 -17.04 -10.63
CA TRP A 231 6.32 -17.46 -9.24
C TRP A 231 7.76 -17.88 -8.89
N GLU A 232 8.56 -18.32 -9.86
CA GLU A 232 10.01 -18.51 -9.69
C GLU A 232 10.71 -17.17 -9.37
N ILE A 233 10.38 -16.10 -10.09
CA ILE A 233 10.93 -14.75 -9.81
C ILE A 233 10.45 -14.24 -8.44
N VAL A 234 9.19 -14.49 -8.05
CA VAL A 234 8.69 -14.12 -6.72
C VAL A 234 9.51 -14.77 -5.60
N ALA A 235 9.89 -16.05 -5.77
CA ALA A 235 10.76 -16.75 -4.84
C ALA A 235 12.17 -16.13 -4.83
N ASP A 236 12.77 -15.89 -6.00
CA ASP A 236 14.11 -15.30 -6.14
C ASP A 236 14.21 -13.91 -5.48
N GLU A 237 13.23 -13.02 -5.75
CA GLU A 237 13.21 -11.66 -5.18
C GLU A 237 13.00 -11.69 -3.66
N SER A 238 12.21 -12.65 -3.16
CA SER A 238 12.03 -12.85 -1.72
C SER A 238 13.33 -13.27 -1.04
N GLU A 239 14.02 -14.26 -1.60
CA GLU A 239 15.31 -14.75 -1.08
C GLU A 239 16.39 -13.65 -1.14
N ALA A 240 16.45 -12.90 -2.25
CA ALA A 240 17.37 -11.79 -2.41
C ALA A 240 17.11 -10.67 -1.39
N SER A 241 15.84 -10.32 -1.15
CA SER A 241 15.47 -9.32 -0.13
C SER A 241 15.86 -9.78 1.28
N LEU A 242 15.52 -11.02 1.65
CA LEU A 242 15.85 -11.61 2.95
C LEU A 242 17.36 -11.65 3.21
N LYS A 243 18.16 -12.01 2.20
CA LYS A 243 19.63 -12.03 2.30
C LYS A 243 20.23 -10.65 2.63
N ASN A 244 19.53 -9.59 2.25
CA ASN A 244 19.93 -8.20 2.50
C ASN A 244 19.24 -7.60 3.75
N GLY A 245 18.61 -8.42 4.59
CA GLY A 245 17.90 -7.97 5.80
C GLY A 245 16.52 -7.34 5.54
N GLY A 246 15.99 -7.47 4.32
CA GLY A 246 14.67 -6.97 3.93
C GLY A 246 13.52 -7.92 4.27
N LEU A 247 12.32 -7.56 3.80
CA LEU A 247 11.11 -8.39 3.91
C LEU A 247 10.93 -9.26 2.65
N PRO A 248 10.38 -10.47 2.76
CA PRO A 248 10.07 -11.31 1.60
C PRO A 248 8.84 -10.78 0.84
N VAL A 249 8.66 -11.23 -0.41
CA VAL A 249 7.36 -11.09 -1.08
C VAL A 249 6.39 -12.06 -0.42
N LYS A 250 5.28 -11.52 0.08
CA LYS A 250 4.25 -12.30 0.77
C LYS A 250 3.29 -12.90 -0.23
N VAL A 251 2.86 -14.13 0.01
CA VAL A 251 2.00 -14.89 -0.91
C VAL A 251 0.83 -15.52 -0.17
N LEU A 252 -0.30 -15.65 -0.85
CA LEU A 252 -1.47 -16.42 -0.40
C LEU A 252 -2.16 -17.07 -1.59
N PHE A 253 -3.02 -18.06 -1.33
CA PHE A 253 -3.91 -18.60 -2.36
C PHE A 253 -5.25 -17.87 -2.37
N GLY A 254 -5.84 -17.68 -3.56
CA GLY A 254 -7.20 -17.16 -3.72
C GLY A 254 -8.02 -18.05 -4.64
N LYS A 255 -9.22 -18.46 -4.23
CA LYS A 255 -10.04 -19.39 -5.01
C LYS A 255 -10.82 -18.74 -6.14
N ASP A 256 -11.05 -17.42 -6.06
CA ASP A 256 -11.81 -16.67 -7.07
C ASP A 256 -13.14 -17.40 -7.39
N CYS A 257 -13.89 -17.59 -6.30
CA CYS A 257 -15.10 -18.40 -6.31
C CYS A 257 -16.25 -17.65 -6.98
N HIS A 258 -16.68 -18.19 -8.13
CA HIS A 258 -17.86 -17.80 -8.88
C HIS A 258 -19.01 -18.79 -8.70
N ASP A 259 -18.79 -19.92 -8.03
CA ASP A 259 -19.80 -20.91 -7.63
C ASP A 259 -19.43 -21.48 -6.26
N PRO A 260 -20.39 -21.68 -5.33
CA PRO A 260 -20.10 -22.20 -3.99
C PRO A 260 -19.36 -23.54 -3.99
N ARG A 261 -19.59 -24.39 -5.00
CA ARG A 261 -18.93 -25.71 -5.10
C ARG A 261 -17.42 -25.60 -5.30
N GLN A 262 -16.91 -24.44 -5.72
CA GLN A 262 -15.46 -24.21 -5.81
C GLN A 262 -14.79 -24.25 -4.43
N TYR A 263 -15.48 -23.85 -3.35
CA TYR A 263 -14.92 -23.96 -1.99
C TYR A 263 -14.58 -25.40 -1.59
N GLU A 264 -15.38 -26.36 -2.05
CA GLU A 264 -15.26 -27.77 -1.71
C GLU A 264 -14.27 -28.52 -2.64
N TYR A 265 -13.83 -27.87 -3.73
CA TYR A 265 -12.83 -28.40 -4.65
C TYR A 265 -11.42 -28.09 -4.14
N ASN A 266 -10.64 -29.12 -3.81
CA ASN A 266 -9.29 -28.99 -3.25
C ASN A 266 -8.17 -29.36 -4.23
N GLU A 267 -8.50 -30.07 -5.31
CA GLU A 267 -7.54 -30.41 -6.36
C GLU A 267 -7.02 -29.16 -7.09
N ASP A 268 -7.69 -28.01 -6.99
CA ASP A 268 -7.20 -26.74 -7.51
C ASP A 268 -5.85 -26.31 -6.91
N PHE A 269 -5.66 -26.46 -5.59
CA PHE A 269 -4.37 -26.23 -4.94
C PHE A 269 -3.28 -27.12 -5.52
N LYS A 270 -3.60 -28.43 -5.68
CA LYS A 270 -2.64 -29.39 -6.22
C LYS A 270 -2.28 -29.05 -7.67
N ILE A 271 -3.25 -28.71 -8.51
CA ILE A 271 -3.02 -28.31 -9.90
C ILE A 271 -2.12 -27.07 -9.95
N ALA A 272 -2.39 -26.06 -9.13
CA ALA A 272 -1.54 -24.86 -9.06
C ALA A 272 -0.11 -25.20 -8.62
N ILE A 273 0.06 -26.05 -7.60
CA ILE A 273 1.37 -26.52 -7.14
C ILE A 273 2.10 -27.31 -8.23
N ASP A 274 1.40 -28.15 -8.99
CA ASP A 274 1.97 -28.94 -10.07
C ASP A 274 2.39 -28.05 -11.26
N ILE A 275 1.61 -26.99 -11.56
CA ILE A 275 1.95 -25.99 -12.58
C ILE A 275 3.19 -25.18 -12.17
N ILE A 276 3.20 -24.65 -10.94
CA ILE A 276 4.28 -23.79 -10.44
C ILE A 276 5.55 -24.61 -10.21
N GLY A 277 5.42 -25.82 -9.70
CA GLY A 277 6.54 -26.66 -9.26
C GLY A 277 6.72 -26.60 -7.74
N LYS A 278 6.80 -27.78 -7.12
CA LYS A 278 6.91 -27.92 -5.67
C LYS A 278 8.17 -27.26 -5.10
N ASP A 279 9.26 -27.31 -5.84
CA ASP A 279 10.53 -26.68 -5.51
C ASP A 279 10.40 -25.16 -5.40
N ILE A 280 9.58 -24.53 -6.25
CA ILE A 280 9.28 -23.09 -6.18
C ILE A 280 8.31 -22.82 -5.02
N ILE A 281 7.23 -23.60 -4.89
CA ILE A 281 6.26 -23.45 -3.79
C ILE A 281 6.92 -23.49 -2.42
N ASP A 282 7.87 -24.42 -2.19
CA ASP A 282 8.59 -24.56 -0.92
C ASP A 282 9.48 -23.34 -0.58
N ARG A 283 9.78 -22.48 -1.57
CA ARG A 283 10.58 -21.25 -1.42
C ARG A 283 9.72 -19.99 -1.21
N LEU A 284 8.43 -20.04 -1.51
CA LEU A 284 7.52 -18.90 -1.36
C LEU A 284 7.17 -18.63 0.12
N TYR A 285 6.99 -17.34 0.43
CA TYR A 285 6.65 -16.91 1.79
C TYR A 285 5.14 -16.75 1.96
N PHE A 286 4.46 -17.83 2.37
CA PHE A 286 3.02 -17.81 2.60
C PHE A 286 2.63 -17.08 3.89
N VAL A 287 1.57 -16.27 3.80
CA VAL A 287 0.93 -15.65 4.97
C VAL A 287 -0.20 -16.53 5.51
N ASP A 288 -0.62 -16.29 6.75
CA ASP A 288 -1.76 -16.96 7.39
C ASP A 288 -3.01 -16.07 7.45
N ASP A 289 -4.09 -16.60 8.01
CA ASP A 289 -5.37 -15.89 8.17
C ASP A 289 -5.29 -14.70 9.14
N LYS A 290 -4.25 -14.63 9.97
CA LYS A 290 -3.99 -13.55 10.93
C LYS A 290 -3.11 -12.45 10.35
N PHE A 291 -2.75 -12.55 9.07
CA PHE A 291 -1.98 -11.53 8.41
C PHE A 291 -2.66 -10.16 8.51
N ASN A 292 -1.94 -9.19 9.10
CA ASN A 292 -2.46 -7.84 9.24
C ASN A 292 -2.31 -7.09 7.91
N PHE A 293 -3.39 -7.12 7.11
CA PHE A 293 -3.49 -6.31 5.90
C PHE A 293 -3.34 -4.83 6.25
N ILE A 294 -2.47 -4.13 5.53
CA ILE A 294 -2.21 -2.71 5.79
C ILE A 294 -3.43 -1.91 5.36
N LYS A 295 -4.31 -1.63 6.33
CA LYS A 295 -5.54 -0.86 6.08
C LYS A 295 -5.30 0.60 5.73
N ASN A 296 -4.16 1.14 6.09
CA ASN A 296 -3.78 2.51 5.81
C ASN A 296 -2.30 2.54 5.48
N PHE A 297 -1.89 2.41 4.22
CA PHE A 297 -0.53 2.83 3.90
C PHE A 297 -0.50 4.35 4.06
N LYS A 298 0.11 4.85 5.12
CA LYS A 298 0.28 6.29 5.32
C LYS A 298 1.26 6.81 4.27
N LYS A 299 0.73 7.21 3.13
CA LYS A 299 1.46 8.02 2.17
C LYS A 299 1.70 9.39 2.81
N PHE A 300 2.93 9.87 2.83
CA PHE A 300 3.21 11.25 3.24
C PHE A 300 2.91 12.18 2.07
N ASP A 301 1.62 12.37 1.78
CA ASP A 301 1.12 13.36 0.85
C ASP A 301 0.95 14.75 1.50
N LEU A 302 0.53 15.73 0.71
CA LEU A 302 0.49 17.12 1.16
C LEU A 302 -0.52 17.30 2.30
N GLU A 303 -1.69 16.66 2.20
CA GLU A 303 -2.76 16.76 3.19
C GLU A 303 -2.33 16.13 4.52
N TYR A 304 -1.68 14.95 4.47
CA TYR A 304 -1.20 14.28 5.67
C TYR A 304 -0.07 15.04 6.33
N ILE A 305 0.89 15.56 5.55
CA ILE A 305 1.95 16.43 6.07
C ILE A 305 1.34 17.70 6.68
N GLU A 306 0.39 18.35 6.00
CA GLU A 306 -0.33 19.51 6.53
C GLU A 306 -0.97 19.21 7.88
N LYS A 307 -1.69 18.09 7.98
CA LYS A 307 -2.33 17.68 9.23
C LYS A 307 -1.31 17.47 10.37
N LEU A 308 -0.17 16.85 10.07
CA LEU A 308 0.91 16.64 11.04
C LEU A 308 1.54 17.97 11.47
N VAL A 309 1.83 18.85 10.51
CA VAL A 309 2.62 20.07 10.76
C VAL A 309 1.79 21.25 11.26
N ASN A 310 0.47 21.16 11.16
CA ASN A 310 -0.46 22.20 11.62
C ASN A 310 -0.91 22.00 13.07
N PHE A 311 -0.33 21.03 13.81
CA PHE A 311 -0.67 20.77 15.21
C PHE A 311 -0.01 21.76 16.19
N TYR A 312 -0.72 22.14 17.26
CA TYR A 312 -0.30 23.19 18.21
C TYR A 312 1.06 22.95 18.89
N GLY A 313 1.42 21.69 19.17
CA GLY A 313 2.67 21.35 19.89
C GLY A 313 3.97 21.48 19.05
N ILE A 314 3.89 21.85 17.78
CA ILE A 314 5.01 21.66 16.86
C ILE A 314 6.21 22.59 17.07
N ASN A 315 6.01 23.79 17.61
CA ASN A 315 7.14 24.72 17.77
C ASN A 315 8.11 24.29 18.86
N VAL A 316 7.67 23.48 19.83
CA VAL A 316 8.55 22.86 20.83
C VAL A 316 9.51 21.89 20.14
N TYR A 317 8.95 21.01 19.31
CA TYR A 317 9.71 19.98 18.62
C TYR A 317 10.56 20.50 17.47
N ARG A 318 10.27 21.71 16.96
CA ARG A 318 11.16 22.41 16.03
C ARG A 318 12.50 22.71 16.68
N LYS A 319 12.53 23.07 17.97
CA LYS A 319 13.78 23.27 18.71
C LYS A 319 14.62 22.00 18.74
N GLU A 320 14.03 20.92 19.22
CA GLU A 320 14.69 19.62 19.35
C GLU A 320 15.18 19.12 17.98
N ALA A 321 14.37 19.30 16.93
CA ALA A 321 14.78 19.01 15.56
C ALA A 321 15.95 19.89 15.07
N TYR A 322 15.97 21.17 15.45
CA TYR A 322 17.09 22.06 15.15
C TYR A 322 18.36 21.68 15.92
N ASP A 323 18.24 21.34 17.20
CA ASP A 323 19.36 20.94 18.05
C ASP A 323 20.00 19.64 17.52
N ILE A 324 19.17 18.67 17.11
CA ILE A 324 19.59 17.45 16.40
C ILE A 324 20.37 17.78 15.13
N LEU A 325 19.81 18.65 14.27
CA LEU A 325 20.46 19.04 13.02
C LEU A 325 21.74 19.86 13.24
N ALA A 326 21.80 20.71 14.27
CA ALA A 326 22.94 21.53 14.59
C ALA A 326 24.10 20.69 15.13
N ASN A 327 23.79 19.79 16.07
CA ASN A 327 24.77 18.86 16.64
C ASN A 327 25.37 17.98 15.56
N ALA A 328 24.54 17.39 14.70
CA ALA A 328 25.02 16.46 13.70
C ALA A 328 25.68 17.13 12.45
N VAL A 329 25.75 18.46 12.40
CA VAL A 329 26.61 19.22 11.47
C VAL A 329 27.99 19.52 12.08
N ILE A 330 28.07 19.59 13.41
CA ILE A 330 29.29 19.94 14.15
C ILE A 330 30.08 18.67 14.54
N LEU A 331 29.38 17.59 14.87
CA LEU A 331 29.91 16.34 15.40
C LEU A 331 30.41 15.40 14.29
N ASN A 332 31.37 14.54 14.62
CA ASN A 332 31.74 13.41 13.77
C ASN A 332 30.63 12.35 13.77
N ASP A 333 30.55 11.49 12.73
CA ASP A 333 29.48 10.48 12.62
C ASP A 333 29.42 9.54 13.86
N ASP A 334 30.55 9.32 14.52
CA ASP A 334 30.69 8.49 15.73
C ASP A 334 30.20 9.18 17.01
N GLU A 335 30.02 10.50 16.99
CA GLU A 335 29.61 11.34 18.13
C GLU A 335 28.11 11.66 18.12
N ILE A 336 27.39 11.27 17.06
CA ILE A 336 25.93 11.43 16.96
C ILE A 336 25.24 10.42 17.88
N ASP A 337 24.40 10.91 18.80
CA ASP A 337 23.63 10.09 19.74
C ASP A 337 22.58 9.20 19.06
N ASN A 338 22.13 8.16 19.77
CA ASN A 338 21.18 7.18 19.22
C ASN A 338 19.79 7.79 18.95
N GLU A 339 19.37 8.79 19.72
CA GLU A 339 18.07 9.45 19.54
C GLU A 339 18.02 10.18 18.18
N CYS A 340 19.09 10.89 17.83
CA CYS A 340 19.28 11.51 16.54
C CYS A 340 19.31 10.47 15.41
N LYS A 341 19.99 9.33 15.61
CA LYS A 341 20.04 8.24 14.63
C LYS A 341 18.66 7.59 14.41
N ASP A 342 17.84 7.48 15.45
CA ASP A 342 16.47 6.96 15.37
C ASP A 342 15.53 7.96 14.68
N VAL A 343 15.62 9.26 15.00
CA VAL A 343 14.91 10.34 14.29
C VAL A 343 15.32 10.37 12.80
N ALA A 344 16.61 10.16 12.51
CA ALA A 344 17.11 10.04 11.14
C ALA A 344 16.54 8.81 10.42
N ALA A 345 16.33 7.69 11.13
CA ALA A 345 15.68 6.51 10.57
C ALA A 345 14.19 6.77 10.26
N GLU A 346 13.48 7.46 11.15
CA GLU A 346 12.09 7.86 10.93
C GLU A 346 11.95 8.82 9.75
N ILE A 347 12.75 9.89 9.68
CA ILE A 347 12.65 10.87 8.59
C ILE A 347 13.06 10.28 7.24
N SER A 348 14.08 9.41 7.21
CA SER A 348 14.42 8.63 6.00
C SER A 348 13.27 7.73 5.58
N GLY A 349 12.58 7.10 6.54
CA GLY A 349 11.37 6.33 6.32
C GLY A 349 10.23 7.18 5.74
N VAL A 350 10.01 8.38 6.29
CA VAL A 350 9.03 9.35 5.79
C VAL A 350 9.34 9.74 4.34
N PHE A 351 10.58 10.13 4.05
CA PHE A 351 11.01 10.54 2.70
C PHE A 351 10.85 9.42 1.67
N LYS A 352 11.13 8.17 2.06
CA LYS A 352 10.93 7.01 1.19
C LYS A 352 9.45 6.81 0.83
N ASN A 353 8.54 7.09 1.76
CA ASN A 353 7.09 6.92 1.60
C ASN A 353 6.36 8.24 1.25
N MET A 354 7.10 9.27 0.85
CA MET A 354 6.56 10.59 0.50
C MET A 354 6.06 10.63 -0.95
N ASP A 355 5.03 11.44 -1.20
CA ASP A 355 4.55 11.65 -2.57
C ASP A 355 5.69 12.10 -3.51
N SER A 356 5.73 11.53 -4.71
CA SER A 356 6.83 11.70 -5.67
C SER A 356 6.96 13.15 -6.18
N ILE A 357 5.91 13.97 -6.09
CA ILE A 357 5.96 15.40 -6.41
C ILE A 357 6.58 16.18 -5.24
N LEU A 358 6.27 15.80 -4.00
CA LEU A 358 6.77 16.47 -2.80
C LEU A 358 8.24 16.16 -2.55
N ILE A 359 8.65 14.90 -2.69
CA ILE A 359 10.04 14.50 -2.47
C ILE A 359 11.01 15.23 -3.42
N LYS A 360 10.57 15.55 -4.65
CA LYS A 360 11.36 16.33 -5.63
C LYS A 360 11.61 17.77 -5.19
N ARG A 361 10.86 18.30 -4.23
CA ARG A 361 11.09 19.64 -3.67
C ARG A 361 12.15 19.62 -2.57
N ILE A 362 12.46 18.44 -2.02
CA ILE A 362 13.44 18.27 -0.97
C ILE A 362 14.84 18.10 -1.59
N PRO A 363 15.85 18.85 -1.15
CA PRO A 363 17.21 18.71 -1.66
C PRO A 363 17.81 17.32 -1.37
N ASP A 364 18.44 16.72 -2.38
CA ASP A 364 19.13 15.41 -2.27
C ASP A 364 20.14 15.35 -1.14
N ILE A 365 20.79 16.48 -0.85
CA ILE A 365 21.76 16.60 0.24
C ILE A 365 21.16 16.28 1.61
N LEU A 366 19.90 16.66 1.83
CA LEU A 366 19.18 16.41 3.07
C LEU A 366 18.76 14.94 3.16
N ILE A 367 18.30 14.37 2.04
CA ILE A 367 17.94 12.94 1.93
C ILE A 367 19.17 12.07 2.20
N ASN A 368 20.28 12.36 1.54
CA ASN A 368 21.54 11.63 1.67
C ASN A 368 22.09 11.72 3.09
N TYR A 369 21.96 12.88 3.74
CA TYR A 369 22.40 13.08 5.10
C TYR A 369 21.67 12.16 6.09
N PHE A 370 20.34 12.18 6.12
CA PHE A 370 19.59 11.31 7.04
C PHE A 370 19.80 9.83 6.73
N ASN A 371 19.92 9.46 5.45
CA ASN A 371 20.27 8.09 5.07
C ASN A 371 21.66 7.66 5.55
N LYS A 372 22.60 8.60 5.69
CA LYS A 372 23.96 8.34 6.17
C LYS A 372 23.99 8.10 7.68
N ILE A 373 23.28 8.93 8.45
CA ILE A 373 23.37 8.93 9.91
C ILE A 373 22.32 8.03 10.59
N LYS A 374 21.32 7.52 9.85
CA LYS A 374 20.24 6.72 10.45
C LYS A 374 20.72 5.45 11.18
N ASN A 375 19.99 5.09 12.21
CA ASN A 375 20.10 3.78 12.84
C ASN A 375 19.47 2.72 11.92
N ASN A 376 20.28 1.77 11.43
CA ASN A 376 19.79 0.69 10.54
C ASN A 376 19.04 -0.41 11.30
N GLU A 377 19.15 -0.47 12.62
CA GLU A 377 18.41 -1.42 13.46
C GLU A 377 17.02 -0.88 13.82
N TYR A 378 16.81 0.44 13.74
CA TYR A 378 15.52 1.07 13.99
C TYR A 378 14.53 0.74 12.87
N LYS A 379 13.46 0.02 13.22
CA LYS A 379 12.40 -0.37 12.27
C LYS A 379 11.32 0.70 12.26
N PHE A 380 11.41 1.61 11.30
CA PHE A 380 10.34 2.54 11.00
C PHE A 380 9.09 1.79 10.51
N ASP A 381 7.99 1.95 11.23
CA ASP A 381 6.65 1.54 10.80
C ASP A 381 5.87 2.80 10.39
N VAL A 382 5.55 2.88 9.10
CA VAL A 382 4.80 3.99 8.50
C VAL A 382 3.44 4.23 9.18
N ASN A 383 2.88 3.20 9.82
CA ASN A 383 1.58 3.24 10.49
C ASN A 383 1.67 3.74 11.94
N ASN A 384 2.84 3.64 12.56
CA ASN A 384 3.05 4.10 13.93
C ASN A 384 2.98 5.64 14.03
N LYS A 385 2.85 6.12 15.27
CA LYS A 385 2.96 7.53 15.58
C LYS A 385 4.42 7.94 15.41
N LEU A 386 4.68 8.95 14.57
CA LEU A 386 6.00 9.56 14.48
C LEU A 386 6.43 10.13 15.83
N SER A 387 7.72 10.08 16.12
CA SER A 387 8.24 10.83 17.26
C SER A 387 7.92 12.32 17.09
N ASN A 388 7.73 12.99 18.22
CA ASN A 388 7.42 14.41 18.20
C ASN A 388 8.54 15.22 17.52
N VAL A 389 9.80 14.80 17.72
CA VAL A 389 10.98 15.41 17.11
C VAL A 389 10.99 15.23 15.59
N THR A 390 10.62 14.06 15.06
CA THR A 390 10.44 13.86 13.62
C THR A 390 9.33 14.74 13.04
N ILE A 391 8.22 14.94 13.77
CA ILE A 391 7.16 15.87 13.36
C ILE A 391 7.69 17.31 13.32
N GLY A 392 8.48 17.71 14.33
CA GLY A 392 9.19 18.99 14.36
C GLY A 392 10.08 19.19 13.13
N LEU A 393 10.88 18.18 12.79
CA LEU A 393 11.74 18.19 11.61
C LEU A 393 10.94 18.25 10.29
N LEU A 394 9.86 17.48 10.17
CA LEU A 394 8.97 17.52 9.01
C LEU A 394 8.35 18.90 8.83
N SER A 395 8.06 19.63 9.91
CA SER A 395 7.56 21.01 9.83
C SER A 395 8.60 21.98 9.25
N LEU A 396 9.89 21.75 9.51
CA LEU A 396 10.98 22.54 8.95
C LEU A 396 11.13 22.26 7.46
N VAL A 397 11.06 20.99 7.07
CA VAL A 397 11.07 20.57 5.66
C VAL A 397 9.86 21.14 4.94
N TYR A 398 8.68 21.05 5.56
CA TYR A 398 7.44 21.57 5.03
C TYR A 398 7.52 23.06 4.76
N GLN A 399 7.94 23.85 5.75
CA GLN A 399 8.08 25.29 5.64
C GLN A 399 9.09 25.73 4.56
N ASN A 400 10.23 25.04 4.45
CA ASN A 400 11.36 25.53 3.67
C ASN A 400 11.47 24.94 2.27
N TYR A 401 10.88 23.77 2.03
CA TYR A 401 11.02 23.04 0.77
C TYR A 401 9.68 22.68 0.15
N ILE A 402 8.63 22.44 0.95
CA ILE A 402 7.33 22.03 0.40
C ILE A 402 6.49 23.26 0.02
N LEU A 403 6.39 24.26 0.89
CA LEU A 403 5.58 25.46 0.66
C LEU A 403 6.20 26.41 -0.37
N ASN A 404 5.35 27.01 -1.22
CA ASN A 404 5.76 28.17 -2.01
C ASN A 404 5.79 29.46 -1.15
N GLU A 405 6.35 30.55 -1.67
CA GLU A 405 6.54 31.80 -0.90
C GLU A 405 5.24 32.36 -0.29
N LEU A 406 4.12 32.27 -1.03
CA LEU A 406 2.83 32.76 -0.55
C LEU A 406 2.26 31.87 0.57
N GLU A 407 2.33 30.55 0.40
CA GLU A 407 1.88 29.58 1.40
C GLU A 407 2.74 29.65 2.65
N LYS A 408 4.06 29.79 2.48
CA LYS A 408 5.03 29.95 3.57
C LYS A 408 4.73 31.19 4.40
N THR A 409 4.42 32.31 3.74
CA THR A 409 4.02 33.55 4.44
C THR A 409 2.77 33.31 5.29
N LYS A 410 1.72 32.71 4.71
CA LYS A 410 0.49 32.37 5.44
C LYS A 410 0.73 31.39 6.60
N TYR A 411 1.58 30.40 6.38
CA TYR A 411 1.96 29.41 7.39
C TYR A 411 2.68 30.07 8.57
N LEU A 412 3.63 30.97 8.30
CA LEU A 412 4.35 31.73 9.31
C LEU A 412 3.44 32.68 10.08
N GLU A 413 2.55 33.40 9.39
CA GLU A 413 1.55 34.27 10.04
C GLU A 413 0.64 33.48 10.99
N ARG A 414 0.23 32.27 10.60
CA ARG A 414 -0.60 31.40 11.43
C ARG A 414 0.17 30.92 12.65
N ILE A 415 1.40 30.44 12.48
CA ILE A 415 2.27 30.01 13.59
C ILE A 415 2.50 31.15 14.56
N ALA A 416 2.71 32.37 14.06
CA ALA A 416 2.94 33.56 14.88
C ALA A 416 1.75 33.95 15.77
N LYS A 417 0.54 33.49 15.44
CA LYS A 417 -0.70 33.73 16.21
C LYS A 417 -0.97 32.64 17.25
N LEU A 418 -0.15 31.58 17.32
CA LEU A 418 -0.25 30.56 18.36
C LEU A 418 0.28 31.13 19.69
N PRO A 419 -0.33 30.80 20.84
CA PRO A 419 0.09 31.32 22.15
C PRO A 419 1.51 30.82 22.51
N ASN A 420 2.47 31.74 22.66
CA ASN A 420 3.88 31.44 22.96
C ASN A 420 4.16 31.46 24.47
N VAL A 421 5.18 30.73 24.93
CA VAL A 421 5.68 30.84 26.33
C VAL A 421 7.12 31.38 26.40
N TYR A 422 7.95 31.24 25.35
CA TYR A 422 9.35 31.68 25.39
C TYR A 422 9.82 32.33 24.07
N GLU A 423 10.58 33.43 24.17
CA GLU A 423 11.34 34.03 23.05
C GLU A 423 12.80 33.53 23.09
N VAL A 424 13.33 33.07 21.95
CA VAL A 424 14.73 32.61 21.83
C VAL A 424 15.53 33.61 21.01
N ASN A 425 16.68 34.05 21.53
CA ASN A 425 17.56 35.00 20.86
C ASN A 425 18.42 34.34 19.75
N ASP A 426 19.25 35.18 19.12
CA ASP A 426 20.11 34.78 18.01
C ASP A 426 21.24 33.80 18.40
N ASP A 427 21.48 33.60 19.69
CA ASP A 427 22.50 32.71 20.25
C ASP A 427 21.90 31.37 20.75
N GLY A 428 20.57 31.23 20.71
CA GLY A 428 19.86 30.03 21.16
C GLY A 428 19.37 30.07 22.62
N ASP A 429 19.59 31.19 23.31
CA ASP A 429 19.19 31.38 24.71
C ASP A 429 17.75 31.91 24.83
N ILE A 430 17.06 31.51 25.89
CA ILE A 430 15.71 31.97 26.23
C ILE A 430 15.78 33.37 26.84
N VAL A 431 14.95 34.29 26.36
CA VAL A 431 15.03 35.74 26.64
C VAL A 431 14.05 36.21 27.71
N ASP A 432 12.93 35.49 27.92
CA ASP A 432 11.92 35.81 28.93
C ASP A 432 11.45 34.52 29.59
N ASP A 433 11.57 34.46 30.92
CA ASP A 433 11.24 33.31 31.77
C ASP A 433 10.26 33.75 32.86
N GLU A 434 9.10 34.30 32.45
CA GLU A 434 8.01 34.52 33.40
C GLU A 434 7.50 33.15 33.85
N GLU A 435 7.69 32.84 35.15
CA GLU A 435 7.19 31.63 35.80
C GLU A 435 5.69 31.46 35.52
N VAL A 436 5.36 30.53 34.62
CA VAL A 436 3.97 30.10 34.46
C VAL A 436 3.67 29.15 35.62
N GLU A 437 2.87 29.63 36.59
CA GLU A 437 2.31 28.82 37.68
C GLU A 437 1.71 27.51 37.12
N GLU A 438 2.22 26.38 37.63
CA GLU A 438 1.71 25.01 37.49
C GLU A 438 0.84 24.72 36.26
N ILE A 439 1.49 24.52 35.10
CA ILE A 439 0.88 23.75 34.02
C ILE A 439 1.05 22.27 34.37
N THR A 440 -0.05 21.62 34.75
CA THR A 440 -0.15 20.17 34.96
C THR A 440 0.45 19.40 33.79
N GLU A 441 1.26 18.38 34.11
CA GLU A 441 1.95 17.47 33.18
C GLU A 441 1.06 17.06 31.98
N GLU A 442 1.23 17.71 30.82
CA GLU A 442 1.03 17.17 29.45
C GLU A 442 1.09 18.22 28.32
N VAL A 443 1.25 19.52 28.60
CA VAL A 443 1.28 20.55 27.54
C VAL A 443 2.59 21.33 27.56
N LYS A 444 3.58 20.88 26.78
CA LYS A 444 4.71 21.75 26.40
C LYS A 444 4.24 22.71 25.31
N LEU A 445 4.22 24.01 25.63
CA LEU A 445 3.70 25.11 24.78
C LEU A 445 4.78 25.70 23.84
N PRO A 446 4.39 26.31 22.70
CA PRO A 446 5.28 26.63 21.59
C PRO A 446 6.30 27.79 21.80
N ILE A 447 7.44 27.73 21.08
CA ILE A 447 8.58 28.67 21.09
C ILE A 447 8.65 29.52 19.80
N LYS A 448 8.98 30.82 19.88
CA LYS A 448 9.11 31.73 18.72
C LYS A 448 10.58 32.03 18.37
N TYR A 449 10.96 31.87 17.09
CA TYR A 449 12.31 32.13 16.56
C TYR A 449 12.39 33.40 15.70
N LYS A 450 13.54 34.09 15.71
CA LYS A 450 13.87 35.16 14.75
C LYS A 450 14.23 34.57 13.38
N GLU A 451 13.62 35.10 12.32
CA GLU A 451 13.79 34.62 10.94
C GLU A 451 15.26 34.68 10.44
N SER A 452 16.03 35.65 10.94
CA SER A 452 17.46 35.83 10.66
C SER A 452 18.33 34.65 11.14
N PHE A 453 17.93 33.98 12.22
CA PHE A 453 18.63 32.82 12.78
C PHE A 453 18.43 31.58 11.90
N ILE A 454 17.18 31.28 11.55
CA ILE A 454 16.80 30.14 10.70
C ILE A 454 17.47 30.24 9.32
N LYS A 455 17.51 31.43 8.74
CA LYS A 455 18.13 31.67 7.42
C LYS A 455 19.65 31.46 7.45
N ARG A 456 20.34 31.90 8.52
CA ARG A 456 21.78 31.67 8.73
C ARG A 456 22.11 30.18 8.89
N PHE A 457 21.25 29.45 9.60
CA PHE A 457 21.40 28.02 9.84
C PHE A 457 21.35 27.17 8.56
N PHE A 458 20.30 27.33 7.73
CA PHE A 458 20.21 26.60 6.45
C PHE A 458 21.33 26.98 5.47
N ASN A 459 21.80 28.22 5.50
CA ASN A 459 22.98 28.64 4.74
C ASN A 459 24.27 27.96 5.24
N LYS A 460 24.39 27.70 6.55
CA LYS A 460 25.52 26.99 7.15
C LYS A 460 25.52 25.49 6.82
N ILE A 461 24.35 24.84 6.84
CA ILE A 461 24.17 23.47 6.32
C ILE A 461 24.62 23.40 4.86
N LYS A 462 24.10 24.31 4.02
CA LYS A 462 24.47 24.39 2.61
C LYS A 462 25.98 24.55 2.44
N SER A 463 26.59 25.50 3.15
CA SER A 463 28.04 25.76 3.14
C SER A 463 28.90 24.57 3.57
N PHE A 464 28.52 23.85 4.64
CA PHE A 464 29.28 22.74 5.19
C PHE A 464 29.48 21.60 4.16
N PHE A 465 28.43 21.23 3.44
CA PHE A 465 28.54 20.18 2.43
C PHE A 465 29.24 20.63 1.15
N PHE A 466 29.10 21.90 0.74
CA PHE A 466 29.88 22.42 -0.39
C PHE A 466 31.37 22.56 -0.05
N SER A 467 31.74 22.71 1.23
CA SER A 467 33.15 22.76 1.66
C SER A 467 33.84 21.40 1.80
N LYS A 468 33.09 20.30 1.99
CA LYS A 468 33.63 18.92 2.04
C LYS A 468 33.75 18.26 0.67
N ALA A 469 33.24 18.88 -0.39
CA ALA A 469 33.32 18.41 -1.78
C ALA A 469 34.48 19.04 -2.57
N ALA A 470 35.39 19.76 -1.90
CA ALA A 470 36.58 20.39 -2.48
C ALA A 470 37.87 19.70 -2.03
#